data_AF-A0A2M7UV43-F1
#
_entry.id   AF-A0A2M7UV43-F1
#
_cell.length_a   1.000
_cell.length_b   1.000
_cell.length_c   1.000
_cell.angle_alpha   90.00
_cell.angle_beta   90.00
_cell.angle_gamma   90.00
#
_symmetry.space_group_name_H-M   'P 1'
#
loop_
_entity.id
_entity.type
_entity.pdbx_description
1 polymer ?
#
loop_
_entity_poly.entity_id
_entity_poly.type
_entity_poly.pdbx_seq_one_letter_code
_entity_poly.pdbx_strand_id
1 'polypeptide(L)' 'KMKEDSSLVSIPVIILSNLGQKEDVEKGLKLGAADYLIKAHFTPGEIIDKIKIILK' A
#
# COMPACT_ATOMS: atom_id res chain seq x y z
N LYS A 1 11.34 -10.04 9.99
CA LYS A 1 10.20 -9.55 9.16
C LYS A 1 10.23 -8.03 9.13
N MET A 2 9.79 -7.33 8.06
CA MET A 2 9.89 -5.85 7.98
C MET A 2 9.29 -5.12 9.19
N LYS A 3 8.18 -5.63 9.74
CA LYS A 3 7.54 -5.08 10.95
C LYS A 3 8.28 -5.34 12.27
N GLU A 4 9.30 -6.17 12.27
CA GLU A 4 10.13 -6.44 13.46
C GLU A 4 11.36 -5.52 13.49
N ASP A 5 11.69 -4.89 12.37
CA ASP A 5 12.78 -3.93 12.27
C ASP A 5 12.27 -2.52 12.66
N SER A 6 12.70 -2.05 13.83
CA SER A 6 12.33 -0.74 14.37
C SER A 6 12.62 0.43 13.42
N SER A 7 13.58 0.28 12.49
CA SER A 7 13.90 1.32 11.50
C SER A 7 12.90 1.38 10.34
N LEU A 8 12.15 0.29 10.10
CA LEU A 8 11.21 0.16 8.98
C LEU A 8 9.75 0.32 9.41
N VAL A 9 9.44 0.09 10.69
CA VAL A 9 8.06 0.13 11.21
C VAL A 9 7.37 1.50 11.02
N SER A 10 8.14 2.59 11.03
CA SER A 10 7.60 3.95 10.85
C SER A 10 7.36 4.34 9.38
N ILE A 11 7.87 3.55 8.43
CA ILE A 11 7.77 3.86 7.00
C ILE A 11 6.41 3.38 6.48
N PRO A 12 5.54 4.27 5.96
CA PRO A 12 4.27 3.84 5.38
C PRO A 12 4.51 3.04 4.10
N VAL A 13 3.87 1.87 4.01
CA VAL A 13 3.99 0.96 2.86
C VAL A 13 2.68 0.95 2.08
N ILE A 14 2.73 1.24 0.78
CA ILE A 14 1.60 1.13 -0.14
C ILE A 14 1.92 0.02 -1.14
N ILE A 15 0.97 -0.89 -1.36
CA ILE A 15 1.12 -1.94 -2.37
C ILE A 15 0.49 -1.46 -3.67
N LEU A 16 1.21 -1.55 -4.79
CA LEU A 16 0.69 -1.27 -6.13
C LEU A 16 0.76 -2.54 -6.99
N SER A 17 -0.37 -3.19 -7.20
CA SER A 17 -0.44 -4.54 -7.78
C SER A 17 -1.41 -4.61 -8.96
N ASN A 18 -1.19 -5.57 -9.86
CA ASN A 18 -2.19 -5.92 -10.88
C ASN A 18 -3.24 -6.91 -10.33
N LEU A 19 -2.95 -7.56 -9.20
CA LEU A 19 -3.90 -8.42 -8.52
C LEU A 19 -4.92 -7.57 -7.77
N GLY A 20 -6.19 -7.92 -7.88
CA GLY A 20 -7.30 -7.20 -7.24
C GLY A 20 -8.31 -8.13 -6.57
N GLN A 21 -7.96 -9.40 -6.39
CA GLN A 21 -8.82 -10.34 -5.67
C GLN A 21 -8.89 -9.92 -4.20
N LYS A 22 -10.04 -10.18 -3.58
CA LYS A 22 -10.29 -9.78 -2.19
C LYS A 22 -9.25 -10.38 -1.24
N GLU A 23 -8.83 -11.62 -1.47
CA GLU A 23 -7.82 -12.29 -0.64
C GLU A 23 -6.46 -11.60 -0.70
N ASP A 24 -6.05 -11.11 -1.88
CA ASP A 24 -4.77 -10.41 -2.08
C ASP A 24 -4.76 -9.07 -1.36
N VAL A 25 -5.85 -8.32 -1.49
CA VAL A 25 -6.04 -7.01 -0.82
C VAL A 25 -6.02 -7.20 0.69
N GLU A 26 -6.85 -8.12 1.22
CA GLU A 26 -6.90 -8.39 2.65
C GLU A 26 -5.57 -8.87 3.20
N LYS A 27 -4.85 -9.73 2.47
CA LYS A 27 -3.53 -10.21 2.89
C LYS A 27 -2.53 -9.06 2.99
N GLY A 28 -2.48 -8.18 2.00
CA GLY A 28 -1.59 -7.01 2.01
C GLY A 28 -1.85 -6.09 3.20
N LEU A 29 -3.14 -5.82 3.48
CA LEU A 29 -3.55 -5.00 4.62
C LEU A 29 -3.28 -5.69 5.97
N LYS A 30 -3.53 -7.00 6.10
CA LYS A 30 -3.21 -7.79 7.31
C LYS A 30 -1.70 -7.83 7.61
N LEU A 31 -0.86 -7.81 6.57
CA LEU A 31 0.59 -7.68 6.71
C LEU A 31 1.03 -6.24 7.08
N GLY A 32 0.11 -5.28 6.96
CA GLY A 32 0.26 -3.92 7.46
C GLY A 32 0.68 -2.89 6.44
N ALA A 33 0.34 -3.10 5.16
CA ALA A 33 0.31 -2.00 4.22
C ALA A 33 -0.70 -0.94 4.69
N ALA A 34 -0.35 0.33 4.50
CA ALA A 34 -1.23 1.47 4.71
C ALA A 34 -2.33 1.55 3.64
N ASP A 35 -2.04 1.11 2.41
CA ASP A 35 -3.02 1.04 1.32
C ASP A 35 -2.64 -0.05 0.30
N TYR A 36 -3.61 -0.49 -0.49
CA TYR A 36 -3.47 -1.44 -1.60
C TYR A 36 -4.16 -0.90 -2.85
N LEU A 37 -3.36 -0.61 -3.88
CA LEU A 37 -3.79 0.00 -5.13
C LEU A 37 -3.75 -1.02 -6.26
N ILE A 38 -4.89 -1.19 -6.93
CA ILE A 38 -5.00 -2.02 -8.13
C ILE A 38 -4.64 -1.15 -9.34
N LYS A 39 -3.56 -1.48 -10.05
CA LYS A 39 -2.96 -0.66 -11.13
C LYS A 39 -3.98 -0.22 -12.19
N ALA A 40 -4.93 -1.08 -12.54
CA ALA A 40 -5.93 -0.80 -13.56
C ALA A 40 -7.01 0.23 -13.12
N HIS A 41 -7.13 0.52 -11.82
CA HIS A 41 -8.16 1.41 -11.28
C HIS A 41 -7.68 2.84 -11.05
N PHE A 42 -6.38 3.12 -11.25
CA PHE A 42 -5.80 4.42 -10.95
C PHE A 42 -4.91 4.91 -12.08
N THR A 43 -5.03 6.19 -12.39
CA THR A 43 -4.06 6.93 -13.19
C THR A 43 -2.82 7.25 -12.35
N PRO A 44 -1.67 7.54 -12.99
CA PRO A 44 -0.48 7.97 -12.26
C PRO A 44 -0.71 9.21 -11.37
N GLY A 45 -1.56 10.15 -11.80
CA GLY A 45 -1.91 11.34 -11.01
C GLY A 45 -2.63 10.99 -9.70
N GLU A 46 -3.62 10.11 -9.77
CA GLU A 46 -4.37 9.66 -8.58
C GLU A 46 -3.48 8.89 -7.60
N ILE A 47 -2.50 8.13 -8.09
CA ILE A 47 -1.50 7.47 -7.24
C ILE A 47 -0.67 8.50 -6.47
N ILE A 48 -0.20 9.55 -7.15
CA ILE A 48 0.57 10.62 -6.51
C ILE A 48 -0.27 11.33 -5.44
N ASP A 49 -1.54 11.60 -5.70
CA ASP A 49 -2.40 12.27 -4.74
C ASP A 49 -2.68 11.40 -3.50
N LYS A 50 -2.85 10.09 -3.66
CA LYS A 50 -2.90 9.14 -2.54
C LYS A 50 -1.62 9.12 -1.71
N ILE A 51 -0.44 9.11 -2.37
CA ILE A 51 0.85 9.15 -1.68
C ILE A 51 0.96 10.42 -0.83
N LYS A 52 0.58 11.59 -1.36
CA LYS A 52 0.59 12.85 -0.63
C LYS A 52 -0.34 12.85 0.59
N ILE A 53 -1.46 12.14 0.54
CA ILE A 53 -2.38 12.02 1.70
C ILE A 53 -1.72 11.19 2.81
N ILE A 54 -0.99 10.13 2.45
CA ILE A 54 -0.37 9.20 3.41
C ILE A 54 0.91 9.77 4.04
N LEU A 55 1.63 10.65 3.33
CA LEU A 55 2.85 11.29 3.83
C LEU A 55 2.61 12.55 4.68
N LYS A 56 1.35 12.95 4.89
CA LYS A 56 0.99 14.05 5.80
C LYS A 56 0.85 13.55 7.23
#